data_AF-A0A957HK84-F1
#
_entry.id   AF-A0A957HK84-F1
#
_cell.length_a   1.000
_cell.length_b   1.000
_cell.length_c   1.000
_cell.angle_alpha   90.00
_cell.angle_beta   90.00
_cell.angle_gamma   90.00
#
_symmetry.space_group_name_H-M   'P 1'
#
loop_
_entity.id
_entity.type
_entity.pdbx_description
1 polymer ?
#
loop_
_entity_poly.entity_id
_entity_poly.type
_entity_poly.pdbx_seq_one_letter_code
_entity_poly.pdbx_strand_id
1 'polypeptide(L)'
;TIWMVRLFAAVPGAAIPLAIAPSGVLAIFAAIGALTWLGKQPAERRSKIFTAVRQNFTQRLAVGVSGVTAVLVFSWGISQPDGQLHIAFLNVGQGDATFIQTPSGRQILVDGGLYPSVLNDQVGRQMPFWDKEIDLLIATHPDADHVSGLVGVFDRYRVKTLITNGQSFGESPIYDEVLAAAEAQQTEIRPVQAGESIEIGDGVRLEVVHPGPVLIEENRNENSVSMRLVYGDFTFLFTGDAEQAGEAEMLGAERPLNSLVFKAGHHGSNSSSSQPFLQAVQPQIIIVSAGIDNRFGHPAPEMLARAEAVGAIVLRTDELGTISVATDGHSMAWQAEQ
;
A
#
# COMPACT_ATOMS: atom_id res chain seq x y z
N THR A 1 -40.51 -0.21 6.99
CA THR A 1 -39.39 -1.16 7.23
C THR A 1 -38.04 -0.45 7.38
N ILE A 2 -37.63 0.39 6.42
CA ILE A 2 -36.35 1.15 6.50
C ILE A 2 -36.29 2.10 7.70
N TRP A 3 -37.41 2.75 8.06
CA TRP A 3 -37.46 3.67 9.19
C TRP A 3 -37.23 2.98 10.55
N MET A 4 -37.77 1.77 10.73
CA MET A 4 -37.50 0.94 11.91
C MET A 4 -36.03 0.52 11.98
N VAL A 5 -35.43 0.11 10.86
CA VAL A 5 -34.01 -0.27 10.81
C VAL A 5 -33.13 0.90 11.23
N ARG A 6 -33.41 2.12 10.75
CA ARG A 6 -32.66 3.33 11.15
C ARG A 6 -32.84 3.71 12.61
N LEU A 7 -34.06 3.56 13.14
CA LEU A 7 -34.36 3.82 14.54
C LEU A 7 -33.57 2.89 15.48
N PHE A 8 -33.50 1.59 15.14
CA PHE A 8 -32.73 0.64 15.94
C PHE A 8 -31.22 0.80 15.75
N ALA A 9 -30.74 1.08 14.53
CA ALA A 9 -29.31 1.28 14.25
C ALA A 9 -28.72 2.53 14.94
N ALA A 10 -29.56 3.50 15.34
CA ALA A 10 -29.12 4.72 16.03
C ALA A 10 -28.82 4.51 17.53
N VAL A 11 -29.17 3.36 18.12
CA VAL A 11 -28.85 3.06 19.52
C VAL A 11 -27.36 2.66 19.62
N PRO A 12 -26.55 3.30 20.47
CA PRO A 12 -25.15 2.90 20.66
C PRO A 12 -25.04 1.41 21.01
N GLY A 13 -24.31 0.64 20.21
CA GLY A 13 -24.17 -0.81 20.36
C GLY A 13 -25.30 -1.66 19.73
N ALA A 14 -26.24 -1.05 19.00
CA ALA A 14 -27.31 -1.80 18.31
C ALA A 14 -26.81 -2.73 17.21
N ALA A 15 -25.64 -2.43 16.66
CA ALA A 15 -24.91 -3.31 15.78
C ALA A 15 -23.47 -3.38 16.28
N ILE A 16 -23.02 -4.60 16.58
CA ILE A 16 -21.60 -4.88 16.77
C ILE A 16 -21.15 -5.54 15.46
N PRO A 17 -20.35 -4.86 14.62
CA PRO A 17 -19.80 -5.47 13.43
C PRO A 17 -18.84 -6.57 13.87
N LEU A 18 -19.32 -7.81 13.78
CA LEU A 18 -18.53 -9.00 14.04
C LEU A 18 -17.87 -9.41 12.72
N ALA A 19 -16.60 -9.03 12.55
CA ALA A 19 -15.77 -9.50 11.45
C ALA A 19 -15.38 -10.97 11.69
N ILE A 20 -16.34 -11.88 11.52
CA ILE A 20 -16.14 -13.31 11.67
C ILE A 20 -16.04 -13.92 10.26
N ALA A 21 -14.92 -14.55 9.95
CA ALA A 21 -14.76 -15.30 8.71
C ALA A 21 -15.86 -16.36 8.55
N PRO A 22 -16.21 -16.81 7.32
CA PRO A 22 -17.22 -17.86 7.11
C PRO A 22 -16.97 -19.13 7.93
N SER A 23 -15.70 -19.49 8.16
CA SER A 23 -15.28 -20.58 9.05
C SER A 23 -15.64 -20.35 10.51
N GLY A 24 -15.54 -19.11 11.00
CA GLY A 24 -15.96 -18.74 12.35
C GLY A 24 -17.47 -18.77 12.52
N VAL A 25 -18.24 -18.43 11.49
CA VAL A 25 -19.70 -18.58 11.50
C VAL A 25 -20.10 -20.06 11.57
N LEU A 26 -19.45 -20.92 10.78
CA LEU A 26 -19.60 -22.37 10.85
C LEU A 26 -19.26 -22.93 12.23
N ALA A 27 -18.17 -22.46 12.85
CA ALA A 27 -17.77 -22.86 14.20
C ALA A 27 -18.84 -22.47 15.25
N ILE A 28 -19.43 -21.29 15.13
CA ILE A 28 -20.53 -20.85 16.01
C ILE A 28 -21.76 -21.74 15.85
N PHE A 29 -22.20 -22.02 14.63
CA PHE A 29 -23.34 -22.91 14.41
C PHE A 29 -23.07 -24.33 14.88
N ALA A 30 -21.85 -24.85 14.68
CA ALA A 30 -21.45 -26.14 15.21
C ALA A 30 -21.48 -26.16 16.74
N ALA A 31 -21.01 -25.10 17.41
CA ALA A 31 -21.04 -24.97 18.86
C ALA A 31 -22.48 -24.91 19.40
N ILE A 32 -23.35 -24.11 18.78
CA ILE A 32 -24.78 -24.04 19.13
C ILE A 32 -25.43 -25.41 18.94
N GLY A 33 -25.16 -26.10 17.81
CA GLY A 33 -25.66 -27.45 17.55
C GLY A 33 -25.20 -28.46 18.60
N ALA A 34 -23.92 -28.43 18.97
CA ALA A 34 -23.34 -29.30 19.99
C ALA A 34 -23.94 -29.03 21.38
N LEU A 35 -24.10 -27.77 21.78
CA LEU A 35 -24.72 -27.37 23.05
C LEU A 35 -26.20 -27.77 23.11
N THR A 36 -26.93 -27.57 22.01
CA THR A 36 -28.35 -27.94 21.90
C THR A 36 -28.51 -29.46 21.96
N TRP A 37 -27.66 -30.21 21.28
CA TRP A 37 -27.63 -31.68 21.35
C TRP A 37 -27.28 -32.16 22.76
N LEU A 38 -26.29 -31.55 23.42
CA LEU A 38 -25.88 -31.87 24.78
C LEU A 38 -27.02 -31.61 25.79
N GLY A 39 -27.77 -30.52 25.61
CA GLY A 39 -28.95 -30.18 26.41
C GLY A 39 -30.10 -31.19 26.26
N LYS A 40 -30.18 -31.91 25.15
CA LYS A 40 -31.16 -32.99 24.91
C LYS A 40 -30.73 -34.35 25.47
N GLN A 41 -29.49 -34.53 25.89
CA GLN A 41 -29.02 -35.81 26.45
C GLN A 41 -29.54 -36.04 27.89
N PRO A 42 -29.65 -37.30 28.36
CA PRO A 42 -29.96 -37.59 29.77
C PRO A 42 -28.91 -37.02 30.74
N ALA A 43 -29.32 -36.70 31.97
CA ALA A 43 -28.44 -36.09 32.99
C ALA A 43 -27.17 -36.92 33.28
N GLU A 44 -27.28 -38.25 33.31
CA GLU A 44 -26.13 -39.15 33.48
C GLU A 44 -25.13 -39.05 32.32
N ARG A 45 -25.63 -38.94 31.09
CA ARG A 45 -24.77 -38.82 29.90
C ARG A 45 -24.11 -37.45 29.85
N ARG A 46 -24.81 -36.37 30.24
CA ARG A 46 -24.22 -35.03 30.41
C ARG A 46 -23.11 -35.06 31.46
N SER A 47 -23.36 -35.64 32.63
CA SER A 47 -22.36 -35.77 33.69
C SER A 47 -21.10 -36.52 33.24
N LYS A 48 -21.26 -37.64 32.53
CA LYS A 48 -20.12 -38.40 31.95
C LYS A 48 -19.34 -37.58 30.91
N ILE A 49 -20.03 -36.85 30.04
CA ILE A 49 -19.39 -35.96 29.05
C ILE A 49 -18.65 -34.82 29.75
N PHE A 50 -19.26 -34.15 30.73
CA PHE A 50 -18.60 -33.09 31.50
C PHE A 50 -17.37 -33.60 32.24
N THR A 51 -17.45 -34.78 32.84
CA THR A 51 -16.31 -35.39 33.55
C THR A 51 -15.20 -35.77 32.57
N ALA A 52 -15.54 -36.32 31.40
CA ALA A 52 -14.58 -36.67 30.35
C ALA A 52 -13.95 -35.43 29.67
N VAL A 53 -14.69 -34.34 29.53
CA VAL A 53 -14.18 -33.05 29.02
C VAL A 53 -13.28 -32.39 30.05
N ARG A 54 -13.64 -32.47 31.34
CA ARG A 54 -12.87 -31.92 32.47
C ARG A 54 -11.60 -32.74 32.73
N GLN A 55 -11.64 -34.05 32.49
CA GLN A 55 -10.45 -34.90 32.45
C GLN A 55 -9.52 -34.42 31.32
N ASN A 56 -8.28 -34.12 31.70
CA ASN A 56 -7.25 -33.61 30.80
C ASN A 56 -7.59 -32.26 30.12
N PHE A 57 -8.61 -31.53 30.60
CA PHE A 57 -8.96 -30.20 30.07
C PHE A 57 -7.76 -29.25 30.14
N THR A 58 -7.07 -29.22 31.29
CA THR A 58 -5.89 -28.39 31.50
C THR A 58 -4.73 -28.80 30.58
N GLN A 59 -4.54 -30.09 30.33
CA GLN A 59 -3.51 -30.59 29.40
C GLN A 59 -3.85 -30.24 27.95
N ARG A 60 -5.10 -30.44 27.52
CA ARG A 60 -5.57 -30.08 26.16
C ARG A 60 -5.53 -28.58 25.92
N LEU A 61 -5.91 -27.79 26.92
CA LEU A 61 -5.79 -26.33 26.89
C LEU A 61 -4.32 -25.93 26.82
N ALA A 62 -3.44 -26.51 27.64
CA ALA A 62 -2.01 -26.22 27.61
C ALA A 62 -1.38 -26.57 26.26
N VAL A 63 -1.72 -27.72 25.67
CA VAL A 63 -1.27 -28.11 24.32
C VAL A 63 -1.80 -27.15 23.27
N GLY A 64 -3.09 -26.77 23.33
CA GLY A 64 -3.68 -25.81 22.40
C GLY A 64 -3.02 -24.42 22.47
N VAL A 65 -2.83 -23.89 23.69
CA VAL A 65 -2.14 -22.62 23.92
C VAL A 65 -0.68 -22.71 23.46
N SER A 66 0.02 -23.80 23.75
CA SER A 66 1.40 -24.01 23.31
C SER A 66 1.49 -24.08 21.77
N GLY A 67 0.53 -24.73 21.12
CA GLY A 67 0.43 -24.78 19.67
C GLY A 67 0.21 -23.41 19.05
N VAL A 68 -0.75 -22.63 19.55
CA VAL A 68 -0.98 -21.24 19.10
C VAL A 68 0.26 -20.38 19.34
N THR A 69 0.88 -20.49 20.51
CA THR A 69 2.10 -19.75 20.84
C THR A 69 3.24 -20.11 19.89
N ALA A 70 3.44 -21.40 19.59
CA ALA A 70 4.46 -21.85 18.65
C ALA A 70 4.21 -21.29 17.24
N VAL A 71 2.95 -21.27 16.78
CA VAL A 71 2.58 -20.64 15.50
C VAL A 71 2.88 -19.16 15.52
N LEU A 72 2.51 -18.43 16.57
CA LEU A 72 2.77 -16.98 16.69
C LEU A 72 4.27 -16.66 16.73
N VAL A 73 5.06 -17.44 17.47
CA VAL A 73 6.52 -17.27 17.53
C VAL A 73 7.16 -17.58 16.19
N PHE A 74 6.72 -18.66 15.52
CA PHE A 74 7.20 -19.00 14.19
C PHE A 74 6.83 -17.92 13.16
N SER A 75 5.57 -17.46 13.15
CA SER A 75 5.11 -16.36 12.31
C SER A 75 5.89 -15.08 12.57
N TRP A 76 6.17 -14.75 13.83
CA TRP A 76 6.99 -13.58 14.18
C TRP A 76 8.42 -13.69 13.67
N GLY A 77 9.02 -14.89 13.75
CA GLY A 77 10.38 -15.14 13.28
C GLY A 77 10.52 -15.03 11.77
N ILE A 78 9.57 -15.56 11.00
CA ILE A 78 9.60 -15.50 9.53
C ILE A 78 9.21 -14.12 8.97
N SER A 79 8.56 -13.29 9.77
CA SER A 79 8.12 -11.95 9.36
C SER A 79 9.12 -10.86 9.74
N GLN A 80 10.28 -11.23 10.27
CA GLN A 80 11.34 -10.25 10.51
C GLN A 80 11.88 -9.74 9.16
N PRO A 81 12.33 -8.48 9.09
CA PRO A 81 13.05 -7.98 7.94
C PRO A 81 14.24 -8.91 7.60
N ASP A 82 14.40 -9.22 6.32
CA ASP A 82 15.43 -10.13 5.83
C ASP A 82 16.76 -9.43 5.47
N GLY A 83 16.86 -8.14 5.77
CA GLY A 83 18.03 -7.31 5.46
C GLY A 83 18.07 -6.80 4.01
N GLN A 84 17.00 -6.99 3.24
CA GLN A 84 16.88 -6.45 1.88
C GLN A 84 15.89 -5.29 1.83
N LEU A 85 16.05 -4.42 0.81
CA LEU A 85 15.04 -3.46 0.44
C LEU A 85 14.01 -4.16 -0.44
N HIS A 86 12.74 -4.08 -0.06
CA HIS A 86 11.60 -4.60 -0.83
C HIS A 86 10.74 -3.46 -1.35
N ILE A 87 10.34 -3.52 -2.61
CA ILE A 87 9.44 -2.57 -3.27
C ILE A 87 8.34 -3.37 -3.95
N ALA A 88 7.09 -3.18 -3.52
CA ALA A 88 5.92 -3.83 -4.08
C ALA A 88 5.03 -2.79 -4.78
N PHE A 89 4.90 -2.92 -6.10
CA PHE A 89 3.97 -2.15 -6.91
C PHE A 89 2.61 -2.85 -6.87
N LEU A 90 1.72 -2.31 -6.05
CA LEU A 90 0.50 -2.99 -5.63
C LEU A 90 -0.55 -2.98 -6.75
N ASN A 91 -1.20 -4.13 -6.98
CA ASN A 91 -2.36 -4.19 -7.86
C ASN A 91 -3.60 -3.61 -7.16
N VAL A 92 -3.81 -2.30 -7.32
CA VAL A 92 -4.95 -1.55 -6.76
C VAL A 92 -6.05 -1.23 -7.78
N GLY A 93 -5.97 -1.84 -8.98
CA GLY A 93 -6.83 -1.50 -10.11
C GLY A 93 -6.30 -0.27 -10.84
N GLN A 94 -7.19 0.64 -11.25
CA GLN A 94 -6.76 1.92 -11.80
C GLN A 94 -6.31 2.85 -10.66
N GLY A 95 -5.09 3.35 -10.78
CA GLY A 95 -4.44 4.17 -9.77
C GLY A 95 -3.04 3.66 -9.44
N ASP A 96 -2.38 4.35 -8.53
CA ASP A 96 -1.04 4.01 -8.06
C ASP A 96 -1.03 3.68 -6.58
N ALA A 97 -0.29 2.63 -6.22
CA ALA A 97 0.15 2.40 -4.85
C ALA A 97 1.45 1.58 -4.86
N THR A 98 2.48 2.07 -4.17
CA THR A 98 3.76 1.39 -4.03
C THR A 98 4.12 1.27 -2.54
N PHE A 99 4.33 0.05 -2.06
CA PHE A 99 4.79 -0.21 -0.71
C PHE A 99 6.29 -0.51 -0.72
N ILE A 100 7.05 0.13 0.17
CA ILE A 100 8.50 -0.03 0.27
C ILE A 100 8.83 -0.39 1.70
N GLN A 101 9.61 -1.46 1.89
CA GLN A 101 10.15 -1.86 3.18
C GLN A 101 11.67 -1.86 3.13
N THR A 102 12.29 -1.09 4.01
CA THR A 102 13.75 -1.01 4.15
C THR A 102 14.35 -2.27 4.78
N PRO A 103 15.69 -2.47 4.69
CA PRO A 103 16.38 -3.59 5.32
C PRO A 103 16.08 -3.81 6.81
N SER A 104 15.90 -2.73 7.58
CA SER A 104 15.53 -2.81 9.01
C SER A 104 14.02 -2.85 9.28
N GLY A 105 13.18 -2.81 8.24
CA GLY A 105 11.74 -2.94 8.35
C GLY A 105 10.96 -1.64 8.46
N ARG A 106 11.58 -0.46 8.24
CA ARG A 106 10.82 0.79 8.07
C ARG A 106 9.98 0.76 6.81
N GLN A 107 8.79 1.35 6.87
CA GLN A 107 7.75 1.18 5.87
C GLN A 107 7.33 2.51 5.27
N ILE A 108 7.31 2.55 3.94
CA ILE A 108 6.90 3.70 3.15
C ILE A 108 5.75 3.26 2.25
N LEU A 109 4.67 4.02 2.24
CA LEU A 109 3.59 3.86 1.29
C LEU A 109 3.55 5.08 0.38
N VAL A 110 3.58 4.87 -0.93
CA VAL A 110 3.46 5.92 -1.94
C VAL A 110 2.12 5.74 -2.65
N ASP A 111 1.24 6.72 -2.53
CA ASP A 111 -0.14 6.71 -3.00
C ASP A 111 -0.97 5.51 -2.50
N GLY A 112 -2.25 5.47 -2.88
CA GLY A 112 -3.25 4.59 -2.32
C GLY A 112 -4.29 4.04 -3.29
N GLY A 113 -4.23 4.39 -4.57
CA GLY A 113 -5.26 3.97 -5.52
C GLY A 113 -6.64 4.57 -5.23
N LEU A 114 -7.63 4.10 -6.00
CA LEU A 114 -9.02 4.57 -5.91
C LEU A 114 -9.83 3.95 -4.75
N TYR A 115 -9.47 2.74 -4.30
CA TYR A 115 -10.35 1.92 -3.45
C TYR A 115 -9.71 1.58 -2.09
N PRO A 116 -10.20 2.15 -0.97
CA PRO A 116 -9.65 1.91 0.37
C PRO A 116 -9.58 0.45 0.80
N SER A 117 -10.58 -0.36 0.44
CA SER A 117 -10.61 -1.79 0.79
C SER A 117 -9.56 -2.59 0.01
N VAL A 118 -9.33 -2.25 -1.25
CA VAL A 118 -8.33 -2.91 -2.11
C VAL A 118 -6.93 -2.56 -1.62
N LEU A 119 -6.67 -1.28 -1.35
CA LEU A 119 -5.39 -0.84 -0.80
C LEU A 119 -5.09 -1.52 0.53
N ASN A 120 -6.04 -1.54 1.47
CA ASN A 120 -5.85 -2.16 2.77
C ASN A 120 -5.57 -3.66 2.69
N ASP A 121 -6.17 -4.37 1.73
CA ASP A 121 -5.87 -5.78 1.45
C ASP A 121 -4.45 -5.93 0.90
N GLN A 122 -4.07 -5.12 -0.09
CA GLN A 122 -2.73 -5.17 -0.70
C GLN A 122 -1.62 -4.85 0.31
N VAL A 123 -1.74 -3.76 1.07
CA VAL A 123 -0.78 -3.39 2.13
C VAL A 123 -0.76 -4.48 3.22
N GLY A 124 -1.92 -5.02 3.58
CA GLY A 124 -2.04 -6.09 4.57
C GLY A 124 -1.40 -7.43 4.17
N ARG A 125 -1.09 -7.64 2.88
CA ARG A 125 -0.29 -8.78 2.39
C ARG A 125 1.21 -8.53 2.49
N GLN A 126 1.64 -7.27 2.46
CA GLN A 126 3.05 -6.89 2.61
C GLN A 126 3.48 -6.83 4.08
N MET A 127 2.54 -6.64 4.99
CA MET A 127 2.81 -6.44 6.42
C MET A 127 2.29 -7.58 7.29
N PRO A 128 2.96 -7.91 8.40
CA PRO A 128 2.41 -8.82 9.41
C PRO A 128 1.08 -8.30 9.97
N PHE A 129 0.16 -9.20 10.31
CA PHE A 129 -1.20 -8.78 10.73
C PHE A 129 -1.22 -7.89 11.99
N TRP A 130 -0.21 -8.03 12.85
CA TRP A 130 -0.04 -7.24 14.08
C TRP A 130 0.67 -5.92 13.84
N ASP A 131 1.34 -5.76 12.71
CA ASP A 131 1.97 -4.50 12.36
C ASP A 131 0.91 -3.51 11.89
N LYS A 132 1.04 -2.30 12.42
CA LYS A 132 0.07 -1.21 12.30
C LYS A 132 0.77 0.13 12.13
N GLU A 133 2.05 0.15 11.74
CA GLU A 133 2.82 1.38 11.64
C GLU A 133 3.30 1.62 10.21
N ILE A 134 3.10 2.84 9.71
CA ILE A 134 3.68 3.32 8.44
C ILE A 134 4.56 4.51 8.81
N ASP A 135 5.87 4.40 8.57
CA ASP A 135 6.81 5.46 8.91
C ASP A 135 6.62 6.68 8.02
N LEU A 136 6.36 6.46 6.73
CA LEU A 136 6.23 7.51 5.76
C LEU A 136 5.10 7.20 4.78
N LEU A 137 4.10 8.07 4.73
CA LEU A 137 3.09 8.06 3.69
C LEU A 137 3.38 9.20 2.72
N ILE A 138 3.38 8.94 1.42
CA ILE A 138 3.61 9.96 0.38
C ILE A 138 2.35 10.04 -0.46
N ALA A 139 1.67 11.18 -0.44
CA ALA A 139 0.60 11.50 -1.38
C ALA A 139 1.20 12.37 -2.49
N THR A 140 1.34 11.81 -3.69
CA THR A 140 2.08 12.47 -4.77
C THR A 140 1.36 13.72 -5.25
N HIS A 141 0.05 13.65 -5.44
CA HIS A 141 -0.80 14.78 -5.81
C HIS A 141 -2.26 14.52 -5.41
N PRO A 142 -3.15 15.53 -5.45
CA PRO A 142 -4.50 15.43 -4.88
C PRO A 142 -5.53 14.57 -5.64
N ASP A 143 -5.18 13.88 -6.74
CA ASP A 143 -6.18 13.16 -7.55
C ASP A 143 -6.67 11.88 -6.87
N ALA A 144 -7.92 11.54 -7.18
CA ALA A 144 -8.68 10.53 -6.45
C ALA A 144 -8.10 9.12 -6.60
N ASP A 145 -7.58 8.76 -7.76
CA ASP A 145 -6.91 7.49 -8.03
C ASP A 145 -5.51 7.38 -7.42
N HIS A 146 -5.06 8.42 -6.72
CA HIS A 146 -3.86 8.38 -5.88
C HIS A 146 -4.20 8.44 -4.40
N VAL A 147 -5.17 9.27 -3.98
CA VAL A 147 -5.37 9.55 -2.55
C VAL A 147 -6.63 8.93 -1.94
N SER A 148 -7.60 8.47 -2.74
CA SER A 148 -8.87 7.97 -2.18
C SER A 148 -8.66 6.78 -1.23
N GLY A 149 -7.78 5.86 -1.59
CA GLY A 149 -7.46 4.71 -0.76
C GLY A 149 -6.83 5.08 0.59
N LEU A 150 -6.16 6.23 0.67
CA LEU A 150 -5.39 6.66 1.84
C LEU A 150 -6.26 6.97 3.05
N VAL A 151 -7.52 7.38 2.86
CA VAL A 151 -8.45 7.57 3.98
C VAL A 151 -8.57 6.28 4.82
N GLY A 152 -8.67 5.14 4.14
CA GLY A 152 -8.74 3.83 4.82
C GLY A 152 -7.43 3.37 5.45
N VAL A 153 -6.28 3.99 5.11
CA VAL A 153 -4.99 3.70 5.73
C VAL A 153 -4.97 4.26 7.15
N PHE A 154 -5.43 5.49 7.35
CA PHE A 154 -5.48 6.13 8.67
C PHE A 154 -6.41 5.41 9.67
N ASP A 155 -7.44 4.72 9.16
CA ASP A 155 -8.33 3.88 9.98
C ASP A 155 -7.64 2.63 10.53
N ARG A 156 -6.62 2.12 9.84
CA ARG A 156 -6.01 0.80 10.10
C ARG A 156 -4.57 0.89 10.61
N TYR A 157 -3.82 1.90 10.19
CA TYR A 157 -2.41 2.08 10.46
C TYR A 157 -2.17 3.44 11.10
N ARG A 158 -1.16 3.49 11.97
CA ARG A 158 -0.58 4.71 12.51
C ARG A 158 0.48 5.21 11.54
N VAL A 159 0.24 6.36 10.93
CA VAL A 159 1.18 7.05 10.05
C VAL A 159 1.99 8.03 10.89
N LYS A 160 3.32 8.03 10.76
CA LYS A 160 4.18 8.99 11.47
C LYS A 160 4.29 10.32 10.74
N THR A 161 4.58 10.24 9.44
CA THR A 161 4.76 11.42 8.57
C THR A 161 4.00 11.23 7.27
N LEU A 162 3.26 12.25 6.86
CA LEU A 162 2.61 12.38 5.55
C LEU A 162 3.37 13.43 4.73
N ILE A 163 3.99 13.00 3.62
CA ILE A 163 4.56 13.87 2.61
C ILE A 163 3.50 14.29 1.60
N THR A 164 3.52 15.56 1.24
CA THR A 164 2.65 16.13 0.20
C THR A 164 3.45 17.04 -0.75
N ASN A 165 2.84 17.45 -1.86
CA ASN A 165 3.40 18.45 -2.78
C ASN A 165 3.19 19.91 -2.32
N GLY A 166 2.52 20.13 -1.18
CA GLY A 166 2.21 21.48 -0.67
C GLY A 166 1.18 22.26 -1.47
N GLN A 167 0.50 21.63 -2.45
CA GLN A 167 -0.51 22.28 -3.27
C GLN A 167 -1.77 22.60 -2.46
N SER A 168 -2.20 23.87 -2.50
CA SER A 168 -3.40 24.36 -1.82
C SER A 168 -4.51 24.82 -2.78
N PHE A 169 -4.34 24.58 -4.08
CA PHE A 169 -5.28 24.96 -5.14
C PHE A 169 -5.75 23.72 -5.91
N GLY A 170 -6.86 23.83 -6.65
CA GLY A 170 -7.43 22.71 -7.41
C GLY A 170 -8.19 21.73 -6.50
N GLU A 171 -9.41 22.15 -6.10
CA GLU A 171 -10.30 21.46 -5.16
C GLU A 171 -10.31 19.93 -5.32
N SER A 172 -9.96 19.22 -4.25
CA SER A 172 -10.08 17.77 -4.16
C SER A 172 -10.66 17.40 -2.79
N PRO A 173 -12.00 17.23 -2.68
CA PRO A 173 -12.65 16.93 -1.41
C PRO A 173 -12.08 15.70 -0.71
N ILE A 174 -11.66 14.69 -1.50
CA ILE A 174 -11.09 13.46 -0.96
C ILE A 174 -9.67 13.67 -0.42
N TYR A 175 -8.89 14.58 -1.02
CA TYR A 175 -7.60 14.97 -0.47
C TYR A 175 -7.76 15.73 0.86
N ASP A 176 -8.78 16.59 0.97
CA ASP A 176 -9.11 17.27 2.22
C ASP A 176 -9.49 16.25 3.32
N GLU A 177 -10.20 15.16 2.98
CA GLU A 177 -10.48 14.05 3.91
C GLU A 177 -9.20 13.34 4.37
N VAL A 178 -8.21 13.13 3.48
CA VAL A 178 -6.90 12.57 3.83
C VAL A 178 -6.14 13.48 4.80
N LEU A 179 -6.11 14.78 4.54
CA LEU A 179 -5.47 15.76 5.43
C LEU A 179 -6.17 15.79 6.80
N ALA A 180 -7.50 15.80 6.82
CA ALA A 180 -8.27 15.76 8.07
C ALA A 180 -8.03 14.46 8.86
N ALA A 181 -7.90 13.32 8.19
CA ALA A 181 -7.55 12.04 8.84
C ALA A 181 -6.14 12.07 9.43
N ALA A 182 -5.17 12.63 8.70
CA ALA A 182 -3.80 12.82 9.17
C ALA A 182 -3.74 13.73 10.41
N GLU A 183 -4.45 14.86 10.38
CA GLU A 183 -4.57 15.78 11.51
C GLU A 183 -5.23 15.12 12.73
N ALA A 184 -6.31 14.35 12.52
CA ALA A 184 -7.00 13.63 13.59
C ALA A 184 -6.09 12.59 14.28
N GLN A 185 -5.16 11.98 13.55
CA GLN A 185 -4.15 11.06 14.08
C GLN A 185 -2.89 11.78 14.62
N GLN A 186 -2.82 13.12 14.51
CA GLN A 186 -1.65 13.93 14.86
C GLN A 186 -0.39 13.53 14.06
N THR A 187 -0.60 13.15 12.80
CA THR A 187 0.47 12.84 11.85
C THR A 187 1.22 14.11 11.48
N GLU A 188 2.55 14.03 11.34
CA GLU A 188 3.33 15.16 10.82
C GLU A 188 3.05 15.31 9.31
N ILE A 189 2.39 16.41 8.91
CA ILE A 189 2.17 16.72 7.48
C ILE A 189 3.31 17.63 7.00
N ARG A 190 4.07 17.17 6.01
CA ARG A 190 5.27 17.84 5.51
C ARG A 190 5.23 17.99 3.99
N PRO A 191 5.06 19.22 3.45
CA PRO A 191 5.29 19.45 2.04
C PRO A 191 6.78 19.34 1.70
N VAL A 192 7.11 18.87 0.50
CA VAL A 192 8.49 18.73 0.02
C VAL A 192 8.73 19.49 -1.27
N GLN A 193 10.00 19.83 -1.51
CA GLN A 193 10.46 20.53 -2.71
C GLN A 193 11.72 19.88 -3.29
N ALA A 194 11.91 20.06 -4.59
CA ALA A 194 13.01 19.50 -5.34
C ALA A 194 14.37 19.98 -4.79
N GLY A 195 15.29 19.02 -4.60
CA GLY A 195 16.60 19.23 -3.98
C GLY A 195 16.67 18.83 -2.51
N GLU A 196 15.54 18.54 -1.86
CA GLU A 196 15.55 17.91 -0.55
C GLU A 196 16.00 16.43 -0.62
N SER A 197 16.62 15.96 0.45
CA SER A 197 16.95 14.54 0.66
C SER A 197 16.41 14.09 2.01
N ILE A 198 15.75 12.94 2.03
CA ILE A 198 15.14 12.36 3.23
C ILE A 198 15.87 11.04 3.52
N GLU A 199 16.64 11.02 4.59
CA GLU A 199 17.31 9.82 5.07
C GLU A 199 16.30 8.91 5.75
N ILE A 200 16.04 7.74 5.15
CA ILE A 200 15.11 6.75 5.72
C ILE A 200 15.84 5.88 6.73
N GLY A 201 17.11 5.56 6.50
CA GLY A 201 17.90 4.64 7.33
C GLY A 201 18.49 3.49 6.51
N ASP A 202 19.41 2.72 7.09
CA ASP A 202 20.06 1.57 6.44
C ASP A 202 20.81 1.89 5.12
N GLY A 203 21.15 3.16 4.89
CA GLY A 203 21.70 3.62 3.61
C GLY A 203 20.65 3.86 2.52
N VAL A 204 19.36 3.74 2.84
CA VAL A 204 18.23 4.13 1.99
C VAL A 204 17.92 5.62 2.19
N ARG A 205 17.86 6.36 1.08
CA ARG A 205 17.41 7.76 1.06
C ARG A 205 16.45 8.03 -0.09
N LEU A 206 15.58 9.02 0.09
CA LEU A 206 14.71 9.55 -0.95
C LEU A 206 15.22 10.95 -1.35
N GLU A 207 15.59 11.12 -2.61
CA GLU A 207 15.97 12.40 -3.20
C GLU A 207 14.75 13.00 -3.91
N VAL A 208 14.28 14.15 -3.45
CA VAL A 208 13.12 14.83 -4.05
C VAL A 208 13.56 15.53 -5.33
N VAL A 209 12.99 15.13 -6.47
CA VAL A 209 13.32 15.69 -7.79
C VAL A 209 12.27 16.68 -8.29
N HIS A 210 11.03 16.59 -7.77
CA HIS A 210 9.88 17.46 -8.07
C HIS A 210 8.89 17.44 -6.88
N PRO A 211 8.07 18.48 -6.61
CA PRO A 211 7.89 19.73 -7.35
C PRO A 211 9.00 20.76 -7.16
N GLY A 212 9.13 21.70 -8.10
CA GLY A 212 9.94 22.91 -7.93
C GLY A 212 9.41 23.83 -6.82
N PRO A 213 10.15 24.91 -6.47
CA PRO A 213 9.73 25.87 -5.44
C PRO A 213 8.49 26.69 -5.83
N VAL A 214 8.17 26.74 -7.12
CA VAL A 214 6.96 27.37 -7.67
C VAL A 214 6.14 26.27 -8.31
N LEU A 215 4.90 26.08 -7.83
CA LEU A 215 4.00 25.08 -8.38
C LEU A 215 3.41 25.56 -9.71
N ILE A 216 3.17 24.63 -10.62
CA ILE A 216 2.53 24.86 -11.92
C ILE A 216 1.02 25.02 -11.69
N GLU A 217 0.45 26.18 -12.00
CA GLU A 217 -0.99 26.41 -11.82
C GLU A 217 -1.83 25.59 -12.82
N GLU A 218 -3.09 25.34 -12.47
CA GLU A 218 -4.13 24.69 -13.31
C GLU A 218 -3.93 23.21 -13.69
N ASN A 219 -2.82 22.56 -13.31
CA ASN A 219 -2.64 21.11 -13.48
C ASN A 219 -2.08 20.46 -12.20
N ARG A 220 -2.83 19.50 -11.63
CA ARG A 220 -2.45 18.82 -10.38
C ARG A 220 -1.34 17.78 -10.61
N ASN A 221 -1.41 17.10 -11.74
CA ASN A 221 -0.49 16.03 -12.12
C ASN A 221 0.93 16.58 -12.27
N GLU A 222 1.05 17.77 -12.87
CA GLU A 222 2.33 18.44 -13.07
C GLU A 222 3.02 18.86 -11.77
N ASN A 223 2.35 18.81 -10.62
CA ASN A 223 2.94 19.07 -9.30
C ASN A 223 3.14 17.80 -8.48
N SER A 224 3.16 16.63 -9.12
CA SER A 224 3.35 15.35 -8.42
C SER A 224 4.68 15.31 -7.67
N VAL A 225 4.65 14.91 -6.40
CA VAL A 225 5.87 14.58 -5.67
C VAL A 225 6.58 13.46 -6.40
N SER A 226 7.75 13.78 -6.93
CA SER A 226 8.60 12.83 -7.65
C SER A 226 9.88 12.64 -6.85
N MET A 227 10.23 11.39 -6.58
CA MET A 227 11.43 11.07 -5.81
C MET A 227 12.22 9.93 -6.41
N ARG A 228 13.53 10.03 -6.23
CA ARG A 228 14.50 8.99 -6.54
C ARG A 228 14.96 8.34 -5.23
N LEU A 229 14.59 7.08 -5.04
CA LEU A 229 15.12 6.23 -3.99
C LEU A 229 16.53 5.75 -4.38
N VAL A 230 17.46 5.85 -3.43
CA VAL A 230 18.83 5.37 -3.59
C VAL A 230 19.18 4.41 -2.45
N TYR A 231 19.72 3.24 -2.79
CA TYR A 231 20.25 2.26 -1.84
C TYR A 231 21.42 1.49 -2.48
N GLY A 232 22.65 1.78 -2.03
CA GLY A 232 23.85 1.27 -2.70
C GLY A 232 23.92 1.72 -4.16
N ASP A 233 24.03 0.76 -5.07
CA ASP A 233 23.98 0.93 -6.52
C ASP A 233 22.53 0.86 -7.07
N PHE A 234 21.56 0.42 -6.27
CA PHE A 234 20.16 0.35 -6.65
C PHE A 234 19.49 1.73 -6.62
N THR A 235 18.71 2.02 -7.65
CA THR A 235 18.04 3.30 -7.86
C THR A 235 16.63 3.11 -8.41
N PHE A 236 15.65 3.77 -7.81
CA PHE A 236 14.24 3.70 -8.19
C PHE A 236 13.64 5.09 -8.27
N LEU A 237 13.04 5.45 -9.41
CA LEU A 237 12.34 6.72 -9.61
C LEU A 237 10.83 6.49 -9.73
N PHE A 238 10.05 7.29 -9.02
CA PHE A 238 8.62 7.45 -9.24
C PHE A 238 8.28 8.93 -9.39
N THR A 239 7.30 9.23 -10.24
CA THR A 239 6.96 10.61 -10.62
C THR A 239 5.51 10.98 -10.34
N GLY A 240 4.76 10.12 -9.63
CA GLY A 240 3.30 10.21 -9.58
C GLY A 240 2.75 10.32 -11.00
N ASP A 241 2.01 11.40 -11.26
CA ASP A 241 1.41 11.68 -12.55
C ASP A 241 2.05 12.83 -13.32
N ALA A 242 3.25 13.26 -12.95
CA ALA A 242 3.97 14.30 -13.67
C ALA A 242 3.97 14.01 -15.19
N GLU A 243 3.54 15.00 -15.96
CA GLU A 243 3.47 14.94 -17.41
C GLU A 243 4.63 15.76 -17.99
N GLN A 244 4.55 16.11 -19.28
CA GLN A 244 5.64 16.77 -19.99
C GLN A 244 6.12 18.09 -19.35
N ALA A 245 5.27 18.88 -18.69
CA ALA A 245 5.75 20.14 -18.08
C ALA A 245 6.57 19.86 -16.81
N GLY A 246 6.10 18.97 -15.93
CA GLY A 246 6.85 18.52 -14.75
C GLY A 246 8.14 17.79 -15.15
N GLU A 247 8.10 16.97 -16.20
CA GLU A 247 9.31 16.36 -16.77
C GLU A 247 10.32 17.39 -17.27
N ALA A 248 9.85 18.46 -17.92
CA ALA A 248 10.72 19.53 -18.39
C ALA A 248 11.40 20.27 -17.22
N GLU A 249 10.68 20.51 -16.10
CA GLU A 249 11.28 21.07 -14.89
C GLU A 249 12.32 20.12 -14.27
N MET A 250 12.01 18.82 -14.18
CA MET A 250 12.94 17.81 -13.69
C MET A 250 14.22 17.75 -14.53
N LEU A 251 14.09 17.80 -15.86
CA LEU A 251 15.23 17.82 -16.79
C LEU A 251 16.05 19.12 -16.66
N GLY A 252 15.38 20.27 -16.57
CA GLY A 252 16.02 21.58 -16.46
C GLY A 252 16.72 21.82 -15.12
N ALA A 253 16.35 21.07 -14.08
CA ALA A 253 16.96 21.16 -12.77
C ALA A 253 18.36 20.53 -12.65
N GLU A 254 18.80 19.77 -13.66
CA GLU A 254 20.11 19.09 -13.72
C GLU A 254 20.41 18.21 -12.48
N ARG A 255 19.38 17.65 -11.86
CA ARG A 255 19.50 16.68 -10.76
C ARG A 255 19.60 15.25 -11.31
N PRO A 256 20.18 14.29 -10.56
CA PRO A 256 20.22 12.89 -10.98
C PRO A 256 18.82 12.31 -11.18
N LEU A 257 18.49 11.95 -12.42
CA LEU A 257 17.26 11.22 -12.77
C LEU A 257 17.53 9.74 -13.08
N ASN A 258 18.78 9.40 -13.38
CA ASN A 258 19.15 8.03 -13.77
C ASN A 258 18.76 7.03 -12.69
N SER A 259 17.93 6.06 -13.06
CA SER A 259 17.35 5.09 -12.16
C SER A 259 17.18 3.74 -12.83
N LEU A 260 17.60 2.67 -12.15
CA LEU A 260 17.51 1.29 -12.65
C LEU A 260 16.05 0.86 -12.88
N VAL A 261 15.18 1.22 -11.94
CA VAL A 261 13.73 1.00 -12.01
C VAL A 261 13.02 2.34 -12.09
N PHE A 262 12.03 2.45 -12.97
CA PHE A 262 11.18 3.63 -13.11
C PHE A 262 9.71 3.25 -13.05
N LYS A 263 8.92 3.87 -12.16
CA LYS A 263 7.45 3.80 -12.23
C LYS A 263 6.97 4.83 -13.23
N ALA A 264 6.39 4.38 -14.34
CA ALA A 264 5.85 5.24 -15.38
C ALA A 264 4.89 6.29 -14.82
N GLY A 265 5.08 7.55 -15.21
CA GLY A 265 4.17 8.62 -14.80
C GLY A 265 2.77 8.43 -15.37
N HIS A 266 1.73 8.86 -14.66
CA HIS A 266 0.35 8.94 -15.17
C HIS A 266 -0.13 7.62 -15.77
N HIS A 267 0.13 6.53 -15.05
CA HIS A 267 -0.20 5.15 -15.43
C HIS A 267 0.32 4.71 -16.82
N GLY A 268 1.34 5.39 -17.36
CA GLY A 268 1.84 5.17 -18.72
C GLY A 268 1.02 5.88 -19.81
N SER A 269 0.39 7.01 -19.49
CA SER A 269 -0.25 7.91 -20.45
C SER A 269 0.70 8.36 -21.57
N ASN A 270 0.15 8.78 -22.71
CA ASN A 270 0.94 9.39 -23.77
C ASN A 270 1.47 10.79 -23.36
N SER A 271 0.82 11.46 -22.42
CA SER A 271 1.22 12.79 -21.93
C SER A 271 2.46 12.75 -21.03
N SER A 272 2.81 11.58 -20.48
CA SER A 272 3.96 11.37 -19.58
C SER A 272 5.01 10.44 -20.20
N SER A 273 6.09 10.22 -19.46
CA SER A 273 7.27 9.46 -19.87
C SER A 273 7.77 9.87 -21.26
N SER A 274 8.00 11.18 -21.46
CA SER A 274 8.46 11.70 -22.75
C SER A 274 9.81 11.11 -23.16
N GLN A 275 10.12 11.14 -24.46
CA GLN A 275 11.36 10.55 -24.96
C GLN A 275 12.62 11.19 -24.33
N PRO A 276 12.75 12.53 -24.21
CA PRO A 276 13.89 13.14 -23.54
C PRO A 276 13.98 12.75 -22.07
N PHE A 277 12.83 12.62 -21.39
CA PHE A 277 12.80 12.20 -19.99
C PHE A 277 13.29 10.77 -19.81
N LEU A 278 12.76 9.81 -20.59
CA LEU A 278 13.23 8.42 -20.55
C LEU A 278 14.71 8.27 -20.92
N GLN A 279 15.23 9.12 -21.81
CA GLN A 279 16.66 9.17 -22.14
C GLN A 279 17.55 9.68 -20.99
N ALA A 280 17.01 10.52 -20.10
CA ALA A 280 17.70 10.96 -18.89
C ALA A 280 17.59 9.94 -17.75
N VAL A 281 16.44 9.26 -17.62
CA VAL A 281 16.23 8.22 -16.61
C VAL A 281 17.02 6.95 -16.95
N GLN A 282 17.10 6.57 -18.23
CA GLN A 282 17.75 5.33 -18.71
C GLN A 282 17.39 4.07 -17.89
N PRO A 283 16.10 3.76 -17.72
CA PRO A 283 15.69 2.62 -16.91
C PRO A 283 15.97 1.29 -17.61
N GLN A 284 16.28 0.26 -16.81
CA GLN A 284 16.27 -1.12 -17.31
C GLN A 284 14.87 -1.74 -17.19
N ILE A 285 14.12 -1.33 -16.16
CA ILE A 285 12.75 -1.79 -15.91
C ILE A 285 11.85 -0.57 -15.77
N ILE A 286 10.73 -0.58 -16.49
CA ILE A 286 9.63 0.36 -16.33
C ILE A 286 8.43 -0.39 -15.77
N ILE A 287 7.92 0.07 -14.62
CA ILE A 287 6.69 -0.44 -14.02
C ILE A 287 5.53 0.45 -14.43
N VAL A 288 4.47 -0.14 -14.97
CA VAL A 288 3.22 0.53 -15.28
C VAL A 288 2.15 0.02 -14.32
N SER A 289 1.70 0.92 -13.45
CA SER A 289 0.54 0.69 -12.58
C SER A 289 -0.73 1.11 -13.32
N ALA A 290 -1.54 0.12 -13.70
CA ALA A 290 -2.80 0.29 -14.39
C ALA A 290 -3.78 -0.83 -14.02
N GLY A 291 -5.08 -0.59 -14.21
CA GLY A 291 -6.12 -1.58 -13.96
C GLY A 291 -6.49 -2.42 -15.18
N ILE A 292 -6.88 -3.68 -14.96
CA ILE A 292 -7.36 -4.59 -16.04
C ILE A 292 -8.56 -4.02 -16.82
N ASP A 293 -9.42 -3.28 -16.14
CA ASP A 293 -10.60 -2.63 -16.72
C ASP A 293 -10.38 -1.13 -17.00
N ASN A 294 -9.12 -0.69 -17.19
CA ASN A 294 -8.87 0.73 -17.42
C ASN A 294 -9.55 1.20 -18.72
N ARG A 295 -10.26 2.32 -18.60
CA ARG A 295 -11.02 2.93 -19.70
C ARG A 295 -10.27 4.08 -20.36
N PHE A 296 -9.08 4.40 -19.85
CA PHE A 296 -8.27 5.53 -20.27
C PHE A 296 -7.34 5.17 -21.43
N GLY A 297 -7.18 3.88 -21.73
CA GLY A 297 -6.29 3.38 -22.78
C GLY A 297 -4.83 3.37 -22.33
N HIS A 298 -4.58 3.23 -21.03
CA HIS A 298 -3.24 3.18 -20.45
C HIS A 298 -2.75 1.73 -20.27
N PRO A 299 -1.45 1.44 -20.37
CA PRO A 299 -0.43 2.31 -20.96
C PRO A 299 -0.72 2.61 -22.43
N ALA A 300 -0.44 3.85 -22.85
CA ALA A 300 -0.63 4.26 -24.24
C ALA A 300 0.40 3.57 -25.16
N PRO A 301 0.02 3.13 -26.38
CA PRO A 301 0.94 2.51 -27.33
C PRO A 301 2.18 3.36 -27.61
N GLU A 302 2.03 4.69 -27.65
CA GLU A 302 3.12 5.64 -27.84
C GLU A 302 4.10 5.65 -26.66
N MET A 303 3.61 5.50 -25.42
CA MET A 303 4.46 5.40 -24.24
C MET A 303 5.25 4.08 -24.26
N LEU A 304 4.60 2.97 -24.62
CA LEU A 304 5.27 1.67 -24.79
C LEU A 304 6.36 1.72 -25.87
N ALA A 305 6.10 2.40 -27.00
CA ALA A 305 7.08 2.58 -28.05
C ALA A 305 8.31 3.39 -27.57
N ARG A 306 8.10 4.41 -26.72
CA ARG A 306 9.21 5.17 -26.10
C ARG A 306 10.01 4.31 -25.12
N ALA A 307 9.34 3.48 -24.32
CA ALA A 307 9.97 2.53 -23.41
C ALA A 307 10.84 1.51 -24.17
N GLU A 308 10.32 0.95 -25.27
CA GLU A 308 11.09 0.05 -26.15
C GLU A 308 12.30 0.76 -26.77
N ALA A 309 12.15 2.02 -27.20
CA ALA A 309 13.22 2.80 -27.82
C ALA A 309 14.41 3.08 -26.88
N VAL A 310 14.20 3.08 -25.55
CA VAL A 310 15.28 3.17 -24.56
C VAL A 310 15.78 1.81 -24.07
N GLY A 311 15.24 0.71 -24.62
CA GLY A 311 15.65 -0.66 -24.30
C GLY A 311 15.13 -1.19 -22.95
N ALA A 312 14.10 -0.57 -22.38
CA ALA A 312 13.55 -0.95 -21.09
C ALA A 312 12.58 -2.14 -21.21
N ILE A 313 12.59 -3.01 -20.20
CA ILE A 313 11.57 -4.04 -20.02
C ILE A 313 10.37 -3.38 -19.34
N VAL A 314 9.18 -3.51 -19.93
CA VAL A 314 7.93 -3.01 -19.32
C VAL A 314 7.23 -4.13 -18.57
N LEU A 315 6.93 -3.90 -17.29
CA LEU A 315 6.13 -4.79 -16.45
C LEU A 315 4.86 -4.05 -16.04
N ARG A 316 3.70 -4.72 -16.11
CA ARG A 316 2.40 -4.08 -15.91
C ARG A 316 1.57 -4.79 -14.85
N THR A 317 0.97 -4.02 -13.93
CA THR A 317 0.15 -4.60 -12.85
C THR A 317 -1.15 -5.21 -13.32
N ASP A 318 -1.70 -4.75 -14.45
CA ASP A 318 -2.91 -5.32 -15.06
C ASP A 318 -2.70 -6.69 -15.71
N GLU A 319 -1.45 -7.02 -16.07
CA GLU A 319 -1.08 -8.32 -16.65
C GLU A 319 -0.46 -9.27 -15.63
N LEU A 320 0.30 -8.73 -14.67
CA LEU A 320 1.14 -9.51 -13.75
C LEU A 320 0.67 -9.49 -12.30
N GLY A 321 -0.36 -8.70 -11.98
CA GLY A 321 -0.77 -8.47 -10.60
C GLY A 321 0.25 -7.62 -9.85
N THR A 322 0.46 -7.91 -8.56
CA THR A 322 1.45 -7.17 -7.76
C THR A 322 2.85 -7.56 -8.20
N ILE A 323 3.67 -6.57 -8.53
CA ILE A 323 5.06 -6.76 -8.95
C ILE A 323 5.96 -6.39 -7.78
N SER A 324 6.86 -7.28 -7.38
CA SER A 324 7.77 -7.07 -6.25
C SER A 324 9.22 -7.08 -6.70
N VAL A 325 10.00 -6.12 -6.22
CA VAL A 325 11.45 -6.01 -6.39
C VAL A 325 12.10 -6.17 -5.02
N ALA A 326 13.11 -7.02 -4.92
CA ALA A 326 13.96 -7.17 -3.74
C ALA A 326 15.42 -6.90 -4.12
N THR A 327 16.17 -6.19 -3.27
CA THR A 327 17.57 -5.84 -3.53
C THR A 327 18.38 -5.72 -2.24
N ASP A 328 19.63 -6.17 -2.30
CA ASP A 328 20.63 -5.97 -1.24
C ASP A 328 21.42 -4.65 -1.42
N GLY A 329 21.07 -3.85 -2.43
CA GLY A 329 21.73 -2.62 -2.79
C GLY A 329 22.80 -2.78 -3.88
N HIS A 330 23.16 -4.00 -4.27
CA HIS A 330 24.10 -4.28 -5.36
C HIS A 330 23.50 -5.17 -6.44
N SER A 331 22.63 -6.09 -6.04
CA SER A 331 21.92 -7.02 -6.92
C SER A 331 20.43 -6.93 -6.64
N MET A 332 19.62 -7.05 -7.70
CA MET A 332 18.16 -7.05 -7.59
C MET A 332 17.55 -8.28 -8.22
N ALA A 333 16.41 -8.70 -7.69
CA ALA A 333 15.51 -9.67 -8.28
C ALA A 333 14.10 -9.08 -8.31
N TRP A 334 13.27 -9.55 -9.25
CA TRP A 334 11.86 -9.20 -9.28
C TRP A 334 11.00 -10.45 -9.50
N GLN A 335 9.77 -10.41 -8.99
CA GLN A 335 8.75 -11.43 -9.17
C GLN A 335 7.36 -10.78 -9.31
N ALA A 336 6.37 -11.55 -9.71
CA ALA A 336 4.98 -11.09 -9.79
C ALA A 336 4.01 -12.13 -9.23
N GLU A 337 2.92 -11.66 -8.63
CA GLU A 337 1.86 -12.49 -8.05
C GLU A 337 0.60 -12.47 -8.95
N GLN A 338 0.37 -13.58 -9.68
CA GLN A 338 -0.90 -13.85 -10.38
C GLN A 338 -1.86 -14.66 -9.52
#